data_AF-A0A8B8CDY3-F1
#
_entry.id   AF-A0A8B8CDY3-F1
#
_cell.length_a   1.000
_cell.length_b   1.000
_cell.length_c   1.000
_cell.angle_alpha   90.00
_cell.angle_beta   90.00
_cell.angle_gamma   90.00
#
_symmetry.space_group_name_H-M   'P 1'
#
loop_
_entity.id
_entity.type
_entity.pdbx_description
1 polymer ?
#
loop_
_entity_poly.entity_id
_entity_poly.type
_entity_poly.pdbx_seq_one_letter_code
_entity_poly.pdbx_strand_id
1 'polypeptide(L)'
;MLLRYICFLLLWSSRTLGFKSFQQRIPNGDSIPHPCKPNFLWHGVGHENELGGGSRNKFGLDFAAAGMKWTKELCTKDSDGDGRTNGEELGDPNCTWEENSTPETDKGLSHPGVCEPHDSDICSPKNTWLNCELENFDCDGIKSPDVKNVTVRFPKTTVPSLETNYFCMTFDLPTDGDYHVIATTPVIDNVNVMHHMLLFGCDPDKQVEIDEPTSCQMGSAKCNTLFGTWTVGSAGQCLYKEAGFRIGQKGIRRVMMQVHWNNPERRSDYQDSSGMTLYFTPNLRANDAAILMIGQTYLHIPPGKDRHTESAVCNRDDTRTLFAGPIHVFRALNHMHYLGREEFVELLRDDKMVTYITNETTYSYDRPKYVSFPQTLKILPGDELKTTCVFKSTNKKKTTFSGRGTNDEMCLAFLTVFPATNLLSRGCTHWGSLSWTKMTKESNPYGCDMTNFLNFSNPDTKAMVKKVRDNCKPFSICLKECMDVVKDIRKHPCLSGDMGKMHRFKASYSDDKDILLFMSMIQSCDLEIMDERSQKLTSNNQSSDSPSPKTGHFEILSLYLLTTFMSICLQFH
;
A
#
# COMPACT_ATOMS: atom_id res chain seq x y z
N MET A 1 8.05 9.74 52.15
CA MET A 1 8.64 10.19 50.87
C MET A 1 9.00 8.94 50.07
N LEU A 2 8.32 8.79 48.93
CA LEU A 2 8.52 7.86 47.81
C LEU A 2 9.32 6.55 48.04
N LEU A 3 8.62 5.41 47.95
CA LEU A 3 8.74 4.35 46.91
C LEU A 3 8.29 2.99 47.49
N ARG A 4 7.05 2.60 47.23
CA ARG A 4 6.52 1.23 47.46
C ARG A 4 5.59 0.90 46.31
N TYR A 5 6.09 0.42 45.17
CA TYR A 5 5.32 -0.34 44.17
C TYR A 5 6.29 -1.06 43.22
N ILE A 6 6.68 -2.30 43.54
CA ILE A 6 7.19 -3.28 42.57
C ILE A 6 6.48 -4.59 42.90
N CYS A 7 5.36 -4.86 42.21
CA CYS A 7 4.78 -6.19 42.02
C CYS A 7 3.53 -6.06 41.14
N PHE A 8 3.69 -5.72 39.85
CA PHE A 8 2.67 -5.92 38.82
C PHE A 8 3.33 -5.85 37.43
N LEU A 9 4.09 -6.88 37.07
CA LEU A 9 4.51 -7.11 35.68
C LEU A 9 4.61 -8.62 35.46
N LEU A 10 3.49 -9.22 35.05
CA LEU A 10 3.39 -10.45 34.26
C LEU A 10 1.91 -10.66 33.89
N LEU A 11 1.37 -9.74 33.09
CA LEU A 11 0.22 -10.03 32.23
C LEU A 11 0.71 -9.99 30.80
N TRP A 12 1.11 -11.17 30.32
CA TRP A 12 1.30 -11.44 28.90
C TRP A 12 -0.01 -11.16 28.18
N SER A 13 -0.14 -9.99 27.57
CA SER A 13 -1.13 -9.78 26.52
C SER A 13 -0.55 -10.35 25.23
N SER A 14 -0.73 -11.65 25.04
CA SER A 14 -0.60 -12.29 23.73
C SER A 14 -1.65 -11.67 22.80
N ARG A 15 -1.28 -10.62 22.06
CA ARG A 15 -2.10 -10.08 20.98
C ARG A 15 -2.08 -11.09 19.83
N THR A 16 -3.08 -11.95 19.78
CA THR A 16 -3.26 -12.93 18.70
C THR A 16 -3.69 -12.24 17.42
N LEU A 17 -2.85 -12.33 16.40
CA LEU A 17 -3.13 -11.98 15.01
C LEU A 17 -4.33 -12.80 14.49
N GLY A 18 -5.42 -12.15 14.13
CA GLY A 18 -6.50 -12.79 13.36
C GLY A 18 -6.06 -12.92 11.90
N PHE A 19 -5.62 -14.11 11.51
CA PHE A 19 -5.22 -14.42 10.13
C PHE A 19 -6.43 -14.93 9.32
N LYS A 20 -6.60 -14.48 8.06
CA LYS A 20 -7.59 -15.04 7.11
C LYS A 20 -7.47 -16.57 6.95
N SER A 21 -6.32 -17.17 7.28
CA SER A 21 -6.12 -18.63 7.28
C SER A 21 -7.06 -19.39 8.23
N PHE A 22 -7.66 -18.74 9.23
CA PHE A 22 -8.64 -19.41 10.10
C PHE A 22 -9.98 -19.67 9.42
N GLN A 23 -10.34 -18.93 8.36
CA GLN A 23 -11.52 -19.21 7.54
C GLN A 23 -11.42 -20.58 6.87
N GLN A 24 -10.20 -20.98 6.46
CA GLN A 24 -9.94 -22.30 5.88
C GLN A 24 -9.96 -23.43 6.90
N ARG A 25 -10.05 -23.12 8.20
CA ARG A 25 -10.08 -24.10 9.30
C ARG A 25 -11.47 -24.38 9.82
N ILE A 26 -12.49 -23.83 9.17
CA ILE A 26 -13.90 -24.07 9.47
C ILE A 26 -14.64 -24.31 8.14
N PRO A 27 -15.68 -25.16 8.11
CA PRO A 27 -16.45 -25.42 6.90
C PRO A 27 -17.08 -24.12 6.35
N ASN A 28 -17.08 -23.93 5.02
CA ASN A 28 -17.64 -22.76 4.31
C ASN A 28 -17.25 -21.37 4.89
N GLY A 29 -16.11 -21.25 5.58
CA GLY A 29 -15.76 -20.04 6.35
C GLY A 29 -15.57 -18.76 5.54
N ASP A 30 -15.56 -18.84 4.21
CA ASP A 30 -15.49 -17.74 3.25
C ASP A 30 -16.85 -17.38 2.61
N SER A 31 -17.86 -18.23 2.81
CA SER A 31 -19.14 -18.22 2.10
C SER A 31 -20.33 -17.98 3.03
N ILE A 32 -20.09 -17.55 4.27
CA ILE A 32 -21.13 -17.33 5.27
C ILE A 32 -21.90 -16.05 4.94
N PRO A 33 -23.23 -16.11 4.77
CA PRO A 33 -24.03 -14.94 4.44
C PRO A 33 -24.07 -13.95 5.59
N HIS A 34 -24.24 -12.67 5.25
CA HIS A 34 -24.51 -11.65 6.26
C HIS A 34 -25.96 -11.80 6.76
N PRO A 35 -26.20 -11.88 8.09
CA PRO A 35 -27.51 -12.21 8.69
C PRO A 35 -28.67 -11.27 8.31
N CYS A 36 -28.34 -10.03 7.96
CA CYS A 36 -29.31 -8.97 7.69
C CYS A 36 -28.96 -8.03 6.51
N LYS A 37 -27.91 -8.33 5.73
CA LYS A 37 -27.54 -7.56 4.52
C LYS A 37 -27.63 -8.49 3.30
N PRO A 38 -28.73 -8.45 2.53
CA PRO A 38 -28.91 -9.35 1.40
C PRO A 38 -27.75 -9.25 0.40
N ASN A 39 -27.22 -10.40 -0.03
CA ASN A 39 -26.07 -10.52 -0.97
C ASN A 39 -24.70 -10.06 -0.43
N PHE A 40 -24.53 -9.89 0.88
CA PHE A 40 -23.23 -9.67 1.52
C PHE A 40 -22.76 -10.94 2.24
N LEU A 41 -21.45 -11.12 2.38
CA LEU A 41 -20.82 -12.22 3.11
C LEU A 41 -20.13 -11.71 4.38
N TRP A 42 -20.09 -12.55 5.40
CA TRP A 42 -19.44 -12.31 6.68
C TRP A 42 -18.13 -13.09 6.76
N HIS A 43 -17.07 -12.51 6.21
CA HIS A 43 -15.75 -13.14 6.18
C HIS A 43 -15.14 -13.33 7.59
N GLY A 44 -15.50 -12.48 8.54
CA GLY A 44 -15.00 -12.49 9.91
C GLY A 44 -15.76 -13.44 10.85
N VAL A 45 -16.03 -14.69 10.45
CA VAL A 45 -16.98 -15.60 11.15
C VAL A 45 -16.78 -15.68 12.68
N GLY A 46 -15.53 -15.61 13.18
CA GLY A 46 -15.21 -15.61 14.61
C GLY A 46 -15.22 -14.23 15.32
N HIS A 47 -15.72 -13.18 14.68
CA HIS A 47 -15.61 -11.80 15.16
C HIS A 47 -16.92 -11.04 15.04
N GLU A 48 -17.08 -10.01 15.88
CA GLU A 48 -18.19 -9.06 15.78
C GLU A 48 -18.07 -8.16 14.53
N ASN A 49 -16.86 -8.01 14.00
CA ASN A 49 -16.58 -7.34 12.74
C ASN A 49 -16.73 -8.34 11.58
N GLU A 50 -17.61 -8.03 10.61
CA GLU A 50 -17.87 -8.84 9.41
C GLU A 50 -16.64 -9.12 8.54
N LEU A 51 -15.56 -8.37 8.71
CA LEU A 51 -14.30 -8.56 8.01
C LEU A 51 -13.20 -9.20 8.89
N GLY A 52 -13.51 -9.52 10.15
CA GLY A 52 -12.60 -10.13 11.12
C GLY A 52 -11.77 -9.14 11.94
N GLY A 53 -11.12 -9.64 12.98
CA GLY A 53 -10.35 -8.82 13.93
C GLY A 53 -11.22 -8.09 14.96
N GLY A 54 -10.60 -7.46 15.95
CA GLY A 54 -11.32 -6.84 17.07
C GLY A 54 -11.91 -7.88 18.04
N SER A 55 -13.03 -7.52 18.69
CA SER A 55 -13.77 -8.42 19.60
C SER A 55 -14.16 -9.71 18.90
N ARG A 56 -14.01 -10.83 19.61
CA ARG A 56 -14.52 -12.12 19.13
C ARG A 56 -15.99 -12.22 19.49
N ASN A 57 -16.80 -12.69 18.54
CA ASN A 57 -18.16 -13.11 18.86
C ASN A 57 -18.11 -14.45 19.62
N LYS A 58 -19.27 -14.98 19.97
CA LYS A 58 -19.35 -16.18 20.79
C LYS A 58 -18.75 -17.42 20.11
N PHE A 59 -18.99 -17.62 18.82
CA PHE A 59 -18.33 -18.66 18.03
C PHE A 59 -16.81 -18.53 18.05
N GLY A 60 -16.27 -17.33 17.84
CA GLY A 60 -14.83 -17.10 17.85
C GLY A 60 -14.17 -17.40 19.19
N LEU A 61 -14.85 -17.12 20.31
CA LEU A 61 -14.39 -17.49 21.65
C LEU A 61 -14.37 -19.01 21.82
N ASP A 62 -15.39 -19.70 21.32
CA ASP A 62 -15.50 -21.16 21.39
C ASP A 62 -14.51 -21.87 20.47
N PHE A 63 -14.29 -21.35 19.27
CA PHE A 63 -13.24 -21.79 18.35
C PHE A 63 -11.84 -21.60 18.95
N ALA A 64 -11.61 -20.48 19.65
CA ALA A 64 -10.36 -20.26 20.39
C ALA A 64 -10.19 -21.27 21.54
N ALA A 65 -11.27 -21.57 22.29
CA ALA A 65 -11.27 -22.58 23.34
C ALA A 65 -10.99 -24.00 22.80
N ALA A 66 -11.43 -24.30 21.58
CA ALA A 66 -11.12 -25.53 20.86
C ALA A 66 -9.68 -25.57 20.28
N GLY A 67 -8.82 -24.62 20.65
CA GLY A 67 -7.45 -24.55 20.14
C GLY A 67 -7.36 -24.10 18.68
N MET A 68 -8.38 -23.38 18.18
CA MET A 68 -8.49 -22.89 16.80
C MET A 68 -8.47 -24.03 15.76
N LYS A 69 -9.17 -25.12 16.09
CA LYS A 69 -9.38 -26.28 15.24
C LYS A 69 -10.86 -26.59 15.14
N TRP A 70 -11.30 -27.07 13.97
CA TRP A 70 -12.60 -27.70 13.83
C TRP A 70 -12.58 -29.04 14.58
N THR A 71 -13.29 -29.09 15.70
CA THR A 71 -13.39 -30.28 16.55
C THR A 71 -14.84 -30.72 16.59
N LYS A 72 -15.08 -31.99 16.92
CA LYS A 72 -16.46 -32.50 17.03
C LYS A 72 -17.24 -31.76 18.12
N GLU A 73 -16.57 -31.42 19.22
CA GLU A 73 -17.15 -30.62 20.32
C GLU A 73 -17.53 -29.21 19.86
N LEU A 74 -16.71 -28.56 19.03
CA LEU A 74 -17.07 -27.26 18.46
C LEU A 74 -18.20 -27.39 17.44
N CYS A 75 -18.11 -28.36 16.52
CA CYS A 75 -19.11 -28.56 15.47
C CYS A 75 -20.52 -28.79 16.06
N THR A 76 -20.62 -29.62 17.10
CA THR A 76 -21.91 -29.92 17.76
C THR A 76 -22.40 -28.84 18.72
N LYS A 77 -21.65 -27.75 18.90
CA LYS A 77 -22.03 -26.67 19.79
C LYS A 77 -22.93 -25.67 19.07
N ASP A 78 -23.94 -25.19 19.77
CA ASP A 78 -24.71 -23.99 19.40
C ASP A 78 -24.06 -22.79 20.11
N SER A 79 -23.27 -22.00 19.37
CA SER A 79 -22.46 -20.96 20.00
C SER A 79 -23.29 -19.72 20.32
N ASP A 80 -24.09 -19.23 19.38
CA ASP A 80 -24.92 -18.02 19.56
C ASP A 80 -26.30 -18.30 20.20
N GLY A 81 -26.67 -19.57 20.33
CA GLY A 81 -27.84 -20.03 21.07
C GLY A 81 -29.14 -19.80 20.30
N ASP A 82 -29.11 -19.94 18.98
CA ASP A 82 -30.29 -19.82 18.12
C ASP A 82 -31.01 -21.16 17.87
N GLY A 83 -30.46 -22.25 18.41
CA GLY A 83 -31.01 -23.60 18.32
C GLY A 83 -30.40 -24.45 17.20
N ARG A 84 -29.45 -23.92 16.43
CA ARG A 84 -28.66 -24.66 15.44
C ARG A 84 -27.26 -24.92 15.94
N THR A 85 -26.67 -26.03 15.53
CA THR A 85 -25.26 -26.32 15.81
C THR A 85 -24.36 -25.64 14.78
N ASN A 86 -23.15 -25.26 15.18
CA ASN A 86 -22.16 -24.65 14.28
C ASN A 86 -21.96 -25.49 13.00
N GLY A 87 -22.05 -26.83 13.09
CA GLY A 87 -22.00 -27.74 11.95
C GLY A 87 -23.17 -27.58 10.98
N GLU A 88 -24.41 -27.48 11.48
CA GLU A 88 -25.60 -27.24 10.63
C GLU A 88 -25.56 -25.88 9.94
N GLU A 89 -24.90 -24.89 10.52
CA GLU A 89 -24.80 -23.53 10.01
C GLU A 89 -23.65 -23.36 9.01
N LEU A 90 -22.52 -24.02 9.28
CA LEU A 90 -21.32 -23.96 8.45
C LEU A 90 -21.30 -25.05 7.35
N GLY A 91 -22.29 -25.94 7.29
CA GLY A 91 -22.41 -26.95 6.23
C GLY A 91 -21.67 -28.27 6.48
N ASP A 92 -21.45 -28.61 7.76
CA ASP A 92 -20.95 -29.90 8.26
C ASP A 92 -21.88 -30.47 9.38
N PRO A 93 -23.16 -30.79 9.06
CA PRO A 93 -24.13 -31.21 10.07
C PRO A 93 -23.76 -32.53 10.76
N ASN A 94 -22.97 -33.38 10.10
CA ASN A 94 -22.52 -34.66 10.66
C ASN A 94 -21.17 -34.57 11.38
N CYS A 95 -20.54 -33.39 11.44
CA CYS A 95 -19.24 -33.17 12.08
C CYS A 95 -18.14 -34.10 11.56
N THR A 96 -18.10 -34.25 10.23
CA THR A 96 -17.16 -35.12 9.51
C THR A 96 -16.16 -34.34 8.66
N TRP A 97 -16.32 -33.02 8.55
CA TRP A 97 -15.45 -32.19 7.74
C TRP A 97 -14.03 -32.12 8.31
N GLU A 98 -13.06 -32.22 7.41
CA GLU A 98 -11.64 -32.04 7.70
C GLU A 98 -11.08 -30.81 6.96
N GLU A 99 -10.04 -30.19 7.52
CA GLU A 99 -9.41 -28.99 6.95
C GLU A 99 -8.99 -29.24 5.49
N ASN A 100 -9.46 -28.39 4.58
CA ASN A 100 -9.31 -28.48 3.10
C ASN A 100 -10.16 -29.55 2.38
N SER A 101 -11.09 -30.23 3.06
CA SER A 101 -12.11 -31.05 2.39
C SER A 101 -13.30 -30.21 1.94
N THR A 102 -14.15 -30.76 1.06
CA THR A 102 -15.40 -30.10 0.66
C THR A 102 -16.45 -30.30 1.77
N PRO A 103 -17.09 -29.23 2.28
CA PRO A 103 -18.23 -29.33 3.19
C PRO A 103 -19.38 -30.17 2.61
N GLU A 104 -20.17 -30.82 3.47
CA GLU A 104 -21.28 -31.69 3.06
C GLU A 104 -22.34 -30.92 2.27
N THR A 105 -22.54 -29.65 2.61
CA THR A 105 -23.44 -28.77 1.89
C THR A 105 -22.97 -27.32 1.91
N ASP A 106 -23.34 -26.58 0.86
CA ASP A 106 -23.18 -25.13 0.71
C ASP A 106 -24.55 -24.41 0.78
N LYS A 107 -25.61 -25.13 1.16
CA LYS A 107 -26.99 -24.62 1.17
C LYS A 107 -27.49 -24.42 2.60
N GLY A 108 -28.26 -23.35 2.79
CA GLY A 108 -28.89 -23.06 4.07
C GLY A 108 -27.88 -22.66 5.16
N LEU A 109 -26.76 -22.06 4.75
CA LEU A 109 -25.75 -21.53 5.65
C LEU A 109 -26.29 -20.35 6.45
N SER A 110 -25.88 -20.24 7.71
CA SER A 110 -26.13 -19.13 8.63
C SER A 110 -24.86 -18.81 9.40
N HIS A 111 -24.87 -17.72 10.17
CA HIS A 111 -23.67 -17.24 10.85
C HIS A 111 -23.57 -17.79 12.29
N PRO A 112 -22.62 -18.69 12.62
CA PRO A 112 -22.60 -19.43 13.89
C PRO A 112 -22.28 -18.63 15.16
N GLY A 113 -21.99 -17.34 14.99
CA GLY A 113 -21.73 -16.40 16.07
C GLY A 113 -22.74 -15.25 16.15
N VAL A 114 -23.82 -15.29 15.37
CA VAL A 114 -24.90 -14.29 15.33
C VAL A 114 -26.20 -15.05 15.40
N CYS A 115 -26.98 -14.86 16.46
CA CYS A 115 -28.22 -15.59 16.65
C CYS A 115 -29.21 -15.26 15.52
N GLU A 116 -29.74 -16.25 14.80
CA GLU A 116 -30.68 -16.04 13.68
C GLU A 116 -32.05 -16.72 13.93
N PRO A 117 -33.20 -16.11 13.52
CA PRO A 117 -33.35 -14.82 12.88
C PRO A 117 -32.98 -13.66 13.81
N HIS A 118 -32.16 -12.74 13.30
CA HIS A 118 -31.51 -11.69 14.09
C HIS A 118 -32.47 -10.74 14.82
N ASP A 119 -33.69 -10.61 14.31
CA ASP A 119 -34.77 -9.73 14.79
C ASP A 119 -35.80 -10.45 15.68
N SER A 120 -35.63 -11.74 15.94
CA SER A 120 -36.52 -12.49 16.83
C SER A 120 -36.38 -12.04 18.30
N ASP A 121 -37.43 -12.26 19.12
CA ASP A 121 -37.42 -11.94 20.55
C ASP A 121 -36.27 -12.61 21.33
N ILE A 122 -35.80 -13.76 20.84
CA ILE A 122 -34.72 -14.54 21.43
C ILE A 122 -33.35 -13.98 21.03
N CYS A 123 -33.19 -13.53 19.78
CA CYS A 123 -31.90 -13.13 19.21
C CYS A 123 -31.63 -11.63 19.30
N SER A 124 -32.66 -10.78 19.25
CA SER A 124 -32.50 -9.32 19.31
C SER A 124 -31.69 -8.85 20.54
N PRO A 125 -31.89 -9.38 21.76
CA PRO A 125 -31.06 -9.03 22.93
C PRO A 125 -29.61 -9.51 22.85
N LYS A 126 -29.33 -10.56 22.08
CA LYS A 126 -27.99 -11.16 21.90
C LYS A 126 -27.17 -10.47 20.82
N ASN A 127 -27.84 -9.85 19.86
CA ASN A 127 -27.25 -9.22 18.68
C ASN A 127 -27.14 -7.69 18.80
N THR A 128 -27.07 -7.14 20.01
CA THR A 128 -27.01 -5.68 20.24
C THR A 128 -25.80 -4.98 19.59
N TRP A 129 -24.80 -5.74 19.16
CA TRP A 129 -23.59 -5.30 18.46
C TRP A 129 -23.66 -5.47 16.93
N LEU A 130 -24.68 -6.17 16.41
CA LEU A 130 -24.84 -6.45 14.98
C LEU A 130 -25.28 -5.17 14.23
N ASN A 131 -24.56 -4.81 13.18
CA ASN A 131 -24.92 -3.67 12.32
C ASN A 131 -25.57 -4.16 11.01
N CYS A 132 -26.88 -3.92 10.89
CA CYS A 132 -27.69 -4.29 9.73
C CYS A 132 -27.92 -3.15 8.73
N GLU A 133 -27.31 -1.99 8.94
CA GLU A 133 -27.43 -0.88 7.98
C GLU A 133 -26.67 -1.23 6.70
N LEU A 134 -27.39 -1.43 5.60
CA LEU A 134 -26.81 -1.32 4.25
C LEU A 134 -26.29 0.12 4.11
N GLU A 135 -25.08 0.32 3.60
CA GLU A 135 -24.65 1.65 3.15
C GLU A 135 -25.64 2.11 2.06
N ASN A 136 -26.67 2.84 2.43
CA ASN A 136 -27.53 3.50 1.46
C ASN A 136 -26.66 4.57 0.79
N PHE A 137 -26.49 4.46 -0.52
CA PHE A 137 -25.87 5.52 -1.29
C PHE A 137 -26.80 6.74 -1.29
N ASP A 138 -26.68 7.57 -0.26
CA ASP A 138 -27.42 8.82 -0.18
C ASP A 138 -26.58 9.96 -0.77
N CYS A 139 -27.06 10.47 -1.89
CA CYS A 139 -26.46 11.61 -2.55
C CYS A 139 -27.56 12.50 -3.11
N ASP A 140 -28.08 13.41 -2.29
CA ASP A 140 -29.14 14.34 -2.70
C ASP A 140 -28.86 15.06 -4.01
N GLY A 141 -27.58 15.34 -4.29
CA GLY A 141 -27.15 15.97 -5.53
C GLY A 141 -27.59 15.23 -6.80
N ILE A 142 -27.73 13.90 -6.78
CA ILE A 142 -28.12 13.12 -7.96
C ILE A 142 -29.63 13.20 -8.27
N LYS A 143 -30.44 13.64 -7.29
CA LYS A 143 -31.91 13.72 -7.42
C LYS A 143 -32.35 14.93 -8.26
N SER A 144 -31.43 15.84 -8.59
CA SER A 144 -31.71 17.06 -9.37
C SER A 144 -31.96 16.73 -10.86
N PRO A 145 -32.97 17.34 -11.51
CA PRO A 145 -33.39 16.97 -12.87
C PRO A 145 -32.37 17.30 -13.98
N ASP A 146 -31.41 18.17 -13.71
CA ASP A 146 -30.32 18.54 -14.61
C ASP A 146 -29.14 17.56 -14.59
N VAL A 147 -29.14 16.62 -13.64
CA VAL A 147 -28.08 15.61 -13.51
C VAL A 147 -28.20 14.61 -14.65
N LYS A 148 -27.09 14.46 -15.36
CA LYS A 148 -26.87 13.43 -16.38
C LYS A 148 -26.02 12.31 -15.77
N ASN A 149 -26.04 11.15 -16.40
CA ASN A 149 -25.13 10.06 -16.06
C ASN A 149 -24.50 9.44 -17.31
N VAL A 150 -23.35 8.81 -17.11
CA VAL A 150 -22.70 7.96 -18.10
C VAL A 150 -22.09 6.76 -17.38
N THR A 151 -22.30 5.58 -17.95
CA THR A 151 -21.70 4.34 -17.42
C THR A 151 -20.55 3.94 -18.31
N VAL A 152 -19.35 3.85 -17.72
CA VAL A 152 -18.16 3.28 -18.39
C VAL A 152 -17.97 1.86 -17.88
N ARG A 153 -17.92 0.88 -18.78
CA ARG A 153 -18.01 -0.54 -18.45
C ARG A 153 -17.10 -1.33 -19.38
N PHE A 154 -16.38 -2.31 -18.84
CA PHE A 154 -15.63 -3.22 -19.70
C PHE A 154 -16.60 -4.05 -20.57
N PRO A 155 -16.21 -4.41 -21.80
CA PRO A 155 -16.89 -5.48 -22.52
C PRO A 155 -16.79 -6.78 -21.71
N LYS A 156 -17.63 -7.77 -22.03
CA LYS A 156 -17.55 -9.08 -21.38
C LYS A 156 -16.17 -9.70 -21.62
N THR A 157 -15.40 -9.83 -20.55
CA THR A 157 -13.99 -10.18 -20.59
C THR A 157 -13.72 -11.41 -19.73
N THR A 158 -12.95 -12.35 -20.26
CA THR A 158 -12.48 -13.51 -19.49
C THR A 158 -11.47 -13.05 -18.45
N VAL A 159 -11.71 -13.39 -17.19
CA VAL A 159 -10.79 -13.14 -16.08
C VAL A 159 -9.68 -14.18 -16.14
N PRO A 160 -8.39 -13.79 -16.21
CA PRO A 160 -7.32 -14.78 -16.22
C PRO A 160 -7.28 -15.60 -14.92
N SER A 161 -6.86 -16.87 -15.03
CA SER A 161 -6.67 -17.80 -13.92
C SER A 161 -5.39 -17.51 -13.09
N LEU A 162 -5.10 -16.23 -12.87
CA LEU A 162 -4.12 -15.76 -11.91
C LEU A 162 -4.84 -15.24 -10.67
N GLU A 163 -4.16 -15.33 -9.54
CA GLU A 163 -4.71 -14.89 -8.24
C GLU A 163 -5.09 -13.41 -8.24
N THR A 164 -4.31 -12.56 -8.91
CA THR A 164 -4.53 -11.11 -8.96
C THR A 164 -4.31 -10.61 -10.39
N ASN A 165 -5.26 -9.84 -10.91
CA ASN A 165 -5.25 -9.33 -12.27
C ASN A 165 -5.59 -7.83 -12.29
N TYR A 166 -4.83 -7.04 -13.05
CA TYR A 166 -5.11 -5.62 -13.28
C TYR A 166 -5.25 -5.37 -14.77
N PHE A 167 -6.41 -4.89 -15.17
CA PHE A 167 -6.72 -4.62 -16.56
C PHE A 167 -7.18 -3.19 -16.73
N CYS A 168 -6.80 -2.58 -17.85
CA CYS A 168 -7.14 -1.20 -18.17
C CYS A 168 -7.84 -1.14 -19.53
N MET A 169 -8.75 -0.18 -19.66
CA MET A 169 -9.38 0.23 -20.91
C MET A 169 -9.70 1.72 -20.85
N THR A 170 -9.66 2.41 -21.98
CA THR A 170 -9.98 3.84 -22.06
C THR A 170 -11.41 4.10 -22.53
N PHE A 171 -12.02 5.16 -22.00
CA PHE A 171 -13.38 5.58 -22.32
C PHE A 171 -13.44 7.08 -22.56
N ASP A 172 -14.18 7.49 -23.59
CA ASP A 172 -14.51 8.88 -23.83
C ASP A 172 -15.65 9.35 -22.93
N LEU A 173 -15.52 10.57 -22.44
CA LEU A 173 -16.55 11.25 -21.66
C LEU A 173 -17.26 12.31 -22.52
N PRO A 174 -18.46 12.76 -22.11
CA PRO A 174 -19.17 13.83 -22.82
C PRO A 174 -18.33 15.11 -22.96
N THR A 175 -18.32 15.66 -24.17
CA THR A 175 -17.60 16.91 -24.53
C THR A 175 -18.51 17.99 -25.13
N ASP A 176 -19.83 17.78 -25.06
CA ASP A 176 -20.87 18.71 -25.51
C ASP A 176 -21.02 19.95 -24.60
N GLY A 177 -20.32 19.97 -23.46
CA GLY A 177 -20.25 21.09 -22.53
C GLY A 177 -19.17 20.90 -21.48
N ASP A 178 -19.18 21.75 -20.45
CA ASP A 178 -18.41 21.56 -19.22
C ASP A 178 -19.34 21.10 -18.10
N TYR A 179 -18.92 20.07 -17.37
CA TYR A 179 -19.72 19.49 -16.30
C TYR A 179 -18.88 19.24 -15.05
N HIS A 180 -19.55 19.14 -13.92
CA HIS A 180 -18.98 18.59 -12.69
C HIS A 180 -19.51 17.20 -12.44
N VAL A 181 -18.61 16.22 -12.35
CA VAL A 181 -18.92 14.94 -11.72
C VAL A 181 -19.14 15.22 -10.23
N ILE A 182 -20.28 14.76 -9.72
CA ILE A 182 -20.75 14.98 -8.35
C ILE A 182 -20.97 13.69 -7.59
N ALA A 183 -21.04 12.55 -8.28
CA ALA A 183 -21.15 11.25 -7.67
C ALA A 183 -20.68 10.14 -8.60
N THR A 184 -20.31 9.00 -8.02
CA THR A 184 -19.99 7.77 -8.76
C THR A 184 -20.58 6.55 -8.06
N THR A 185 -21.14 5.59 -8.79
CA THR A 185 -21.61 4.31 -8.23
C THR A 185 -21.05 3.14 -9.02
N PRO A 186 -20.77 2.00 -8.37
CA PRO A 186 -20.32 0.80 -9.08
C PRO A 186 -21.41 0.20 -9.96
N VAL A 187 -20.97 -0.51 -10.99
CA VAL A 187 -21.77 -1.48 -11.74
C VAL A 187 -21.02 -2.81 -11.68
N ILE A 188 -21.49 -3.73 -10.83
CA ILE A 188 -20.80 -5.02 -10.59
C ILE A 188 -21.50 -6.13 -11.35
N ASP A 189 -20.75 -6.80 -12.22
CA ASP A 189 -21.20 -7.97 -12.99
C ASP A 189 -20.85 -9.29 -12.29
N ASN A 190 -19.59 -9.40 -11.85
CA ASN A 190 -19.09 -10.59 -11.17
C ASN A 190 -18.54 -10.25 -9.78
N VAL A 191 -19.40 -10.41 -8.77
CA VAL A 191 -19.07 -10.16 -7.36
C VAL A 191 -17.97 -11.09 -6.82
N ASN A 192 -17.74 -12.25 -7.43
CA ASN A 192 -16.78 -13.24 -6.93
C ASN A 192 -15.32 -12.84 -7.20
N VAL A 193 -15.09 -11.99 -8.20
CA VAL A 193 -13.74 -11.57 -8.62
C VAL A 193 -13.51 -10.08 -8.49
N MET A 194 -14.55 -9.27 -8.46
CA MET A 194 -14.43 -7.82 -8.46
C MET A 194 -13.92 -7.30 -7.12
N HIS A 195 -12.73 -6.68 -7.10
CA HIS A 195 -12.11 -6.18 -5.87
C HIS A 195 -12.07 -4.65 -5.78
N HIS A 196 -11.66 -3.96 -6.84
CA HIS A 196 -11.78 -2.50 -6.93
C HIS A 196 -11.72 -1.98 -8.37
N MET A 197 -12.20 -0.75 -8.55
CA MET A 197 -12.16 -0.01 -9.81
C MET A 197 -11.61 1.39 -9.59
N LEU A 198 -10.74 1.85 -10.48
CA LEU A 198 -10.13 3.18 -10.43
C LEU A 198 -10.32 3.88 -11.79
N LEU A 199 -10.71 5.16 -11.78
CA LEU A 199 -10.75 6.00 -12.97
C LEU A 199 -9.66 7.06 -12.90
N PHE A 200 -8.80 7.05 -13.92
CA PHE A 200 -7.75 8.03 -14.13
C PHE A 200 -8.13 8.94 -15.30
N GLY A 201 -8.29 10.24 -15.06
CA GLY A 201 -8.39 11.24 -16.10
C GLY A 201 -7.10 11.34 -16.90
N CYS A 202 -7.23 11.35 -18.23
CA CYS A 202 -6.13 11.46 -19.17
C CYS A 202 -5.83 12.92 -19.51
N ASP A 203 -4.55 13.18 -19.78
CA ASP A 203 -4.05 14.45 -20.30
C ASP A 203 -4.66 14.70 -21.70
N PRO A 204 -5.39 15.82 -21.91
CA PRO A 204 -6.07 16.08 -23.18
C PRO A 204 -5.11 16.20 -24.37
N ASP A 205 -3.83 16.51 -24.12
CA ASP A 205 -2.82 16.68 -25.17
C ASP A 205 -2.08 15.37 -25.49
N LYS A 206 -2.30 14.31 -24.70
CA LYS A 206 -1.61 13.03 -24.85
C LYS A 206 -2.61 11.93 -25.10
N GLN A 207 -2.75 11.56 -26.38
CA GLN A 207 -3.59 10.43 -26.75
C GLN A 207 -3.08 9.13 -26.07
N VAL A 208 -4.01 8.49 -25.36
CA VAL A 208 -3.94 7.11 -24.90
C VAL A 208 -5.19 6.44 -25.43
N GLU A 209 -4.97 5.31 -26.07
CA GLU A 209 -6.03 4.50 -26.63
C GLU A 209 -5.71 3.06 -26.26
N ILE A 210 -6.51 2.54 -25.33
CA ILE A 210 -6.52 1.14 -24.92
C ILE A 210 -7.96 0.69 -25.16
N ASP A 211 -8.24 0.31 -26.40
CA ASP A 211 -9.59 0.02 -26.89
C ASP A 211 -10.16 -1.28 -26.33
N GLU A 212 -9.29 -2.17 -25.88
CA GLU A 212 -9.67 -3.47 -25.34
C GLU A 212 -9.01 -3.69 -23.97
N PRO A 213 -9.68 -4.40 -23.04
CA PRO A 213 -9.13 -4.71 -21.74
C PRO A 213 -7.73 -5.34 -21.84
N THR A 214 -6.74 -4.59 -21.38
CA THR A 214 -5.32 -4.98 -21.49
C THR A 214 -4.68 -4.98 -20.11
N SER A 215 -3.82 -5.97 -19.86
CA SER A 215 -3.04 -6.04 -18.62
C SER A 215 -2.24 -4.75 -18.41
N CYS A 216 -2.38 -4.14 -17.24
CA CYS A 216 -1.79 -2.86 -16.94
C CYS A 216 -1.29 -2.78 -15.49
N GLN A 217 -0.50 -1.75 -15.22
CA GLN A 217 -0.14 -1.35 -13.85
C GLN A 217 -1.04 -0.20 -13.41
N MET A 218 -0.97 0.22 -12.15
CA MET A 218 -1.73 1.38 -11.66
C MET A 218 -1.41 2.66 -12.45
N GLY A 219 -2.42 3.24 -13.11
CA GLY A 219 -2.30 4.49 -13.86
C GLY A 219 -1.29 4.45 -15.03
N SER A 220 -1.12 5.56 -15.73
CA SER A 220 -0.06 5.75 -16.73
C SER A 220 0.51 7.16 -16.64
N ALA A 221 1.68 7.42 -17.26
CA ALA A 221 2.23 8.78 -17.32
C ALA A 221 1.31 9.77 -18.06
N LYS A 222 0.38 9.26 -18.88
CA LYS A 222 -0.57 10.03 -19.67
C LYS A 222 -1.97 10.11 -19.02
N CYS A 223 -2.31 9.15 -18.16
CA CYS A 223 -3.55 9.12 -17.37
C CYS A 223 -3.21 8.85 -15.90
N ASN A 224 -2.98 9.94 -15.15
CA ASN A 224 -2.52 9.89 -13.76
C ASN A 224 -3.43 10.66 -12.80
N THR A 225 -4.51 11.28 -13.29
CA THR A 225 -5.42 12.05 -12.44
C THR A 225 -6.50 11.13 -11.91
N LEU A 226 -6.25 10.50 -10.77
CA LEU A 226 -7.29 9.72 -10.09
C LEU A 226 -8.47 10.65 -9.77
N PHE A 227 -9.69 10.28 -10.15
CA PHE A 227 -10.88 11.10 -9.85
C PHE A 227 -12.15 10.28 -9.57
N GLY A 228 -12.14 8.98 -9.86
CA GLY A 228 -13.19 8.05 -9.48
C GLY A 228 -12.59 6.78 -8.89
N THR A 229 -13.19 6.25 -7.83
CA THR A 229 -12.65 5.13 -7.07
C THR A 229 -13.79 4.32 -6.47
N TRP A 230 -13.73 3.00 -6.58
CA TRP A 230 -14.65 2.09 -5.92
C TRP A 230 -13.90 0.87 -5.36
N THR A 231 -14.37 0.31 -4.26
CA THR A 231 -13.85 -0.92 -3.63
C THR A 231 -15.02 -1.76 -3.10
N VAL A 232 -14.81 -3.07 -2.91
CA VAL A 232 -15.79 -3.98 -2.31
C VAL A 232 -16.41 -3.38 -1.05
N GLY A 233 -17.73 -3.47 -0.94
CA GLY A 233 -18.49 -2.98 0.21
C GLY A 233 -18.97 -1.53 0.11
N SER A 234 -18.41 -0.72 -0.82
CA SER A 234 -18.88 0.67 -1.00
C SER A 234 -20.10 0.76 -1.91
N ALA A 235 -21.12 1.51 -1.51
CA ALA A 235 -22.28 1.79 -2.35
C ALA A 235 -22.04 2.87 -3.43
N GLY A 236 -20.91 3.57 -3.36
CA GLY A 236 -20.57 4.67 -4.25
C GLY A 236 -19.93 5.85 -3.52
N GLN A 237 -19.70 6.94 -4.24
CA GLN A 237 -19.12 8.17 -3.74
C GLN A 237 -20.02 9.36 -4.06
N CYS A 238 -20.41 10.12 -3.04
CA CYS A 238 -21.05 11.43 -3.19
C CYS A 238 -20.00 12.52 -2.90
N LEU A 239 -19.79 13.45 -3.83
CA LEU A 239 -18.79 14.51 -3.69
C LEU A 239 -19.33 15.69 -2.89
N TYR A 240 -18.43 16.37 -2.18
CA TYR A 240 -18.74 17.52 -1.33
C TYR A 240 -19.49 18.63 -2.07
N LYS A 241 -20.59 19.14 -1.52
CA LYS A 241 -21.56 20.03 -2.18
C LYS A 241 -20.97 21.28 -2.88
N GLU A 242 -19.79 21.76 -2.47
CA GLU A 242 -19.12 22.93 -3.04
C GLU A 242 -18.07 22.60 -4.10
N ALA A 243 -17.79 21.32 -4.35
CA ALA A 243 -16.74 20.88 -5.27
C ALA A 243 -17.15 19.69 -6.16
N GLY A 244 -16.68 19.67 -7.40
CA GLY A 244 -16.86 18.57 -8.34
C GLY A 244 -15.65 18.40 -9.26
N PHE A 245 -15.43 17.19 -9.78
CA PHE A 245 -14.37 16.99 -10.76
C PHE A 245 -14.84 17.48 -12.13
N ARG A 246 -14.08 18.38 -12.76
CA ARG A 246 -14.44 18.95 -14.06
C ARG A 246 -14.20 17.95 -15.19
N ILE A 247 -15.25 17.64 -15.93
CA ILE A 247 -15.22 16.87 -17.19
C ILE A 247 -15.70 17.75 -18.35
N GLY A 248 -15.38 17.35 -19.58
CA GLY A 248 -15.83 18.04 -20.79
C GLY A 248 -14.78 18.97 -21.40
N GLN A 249 -15.21 20.04 -22.07
CA GLN A 249 -14.36 20.85 -22.95
C GLN A 249 -13.11 21.41 -22.26
N LYS A 250 -13.23 21.90 -21.03
CA LYS A 250 -12.14 22.46 -20.21
C LYS A 250 -11.71 21.50 -19.08
N GLY A 251 -12.18 20.26 -19.11
CA GLY A 251 -11.93 19.26 -18.10
C GLY A 251 -11.36 17.96 -18.65
N ILE A 252 -11.57 16.89 -17.90
CA ILE A 252 -11.23 15.53 -18.33
C ILE A 252 -12.18 15.12 -19.46
N ARG A 253 -11.63 14.77 -20.63
CA ARG A 253 -12.38 14.33 -21.82
C ARG A 253 -12.35 12.82 -22.02
N ARG A 254 -11.31 12.17 -21.49
CA ARG A 254 -11.08 10.74 -21.60
C ARG A 254 -10.56 10.20 -20.28
N VAL A 255 -10.95 8.98 -19.97
CA VAL A 255 -10.55 8.29 -18.74
C VAL A 255 -9.98 6.93 -19.05
N MET A 256 -9.01 6.49 -18.25
CA MET A 256 -8.55 5.12 -18.21
C MET A 256 -9.16 4.46 -16.96
N MET A 257 -10.01 3.46 -17.17
CA MET A 257 -10.52 2.64 -16.08
C MET A 257 -9.57 1.48 -15.85
N GLN A 258 -9.16 1.31 -14.60
CA GLN A 258 -8.48 0.11 -14.13
C GLN A 258 -9.45 -0.73 -13.32
N VAL A 259 -9.51 -2.01 -13.65
CA VAL A 259 -10.23 -3.04 -12.90
C VAL A 259 -9.20 -3.96 -12.26
N HIS A 260 -9.34 -4.17 -10.94
CA HIS A 260 -8.60 -5.20 -10.21
C HIS A 260 -9.52 -6.38 -9.91
N TRP A 261 -9.21 -7.52 -10.53
CA TRP A 261 -9.83 -8.80 -10.18
C TRP A 261 -8.96 -9.58 -9.21
N ASN A 262 -9.56 -10.03 -8.11
CA ASN A 262 -8.97 -11.00 -7.20
C ASN A 262 -9.65 -12.35 -7.44
N ASN A 263 -8.91 -13.33 -7.99
CA ASN A 263 -9.40 -14.67 -8.34
C ASN A 263 -8.62 -15.70 -7.51
N PRO A 264 -8.87 -15.80 -6.19
CA PRO A 264 -8.08 -16.61 -5.28
C PRO A 264 -8.08 -18.11 -5.65
N GLU A 265 -9.18 -18.60 -6.21
CA GLU A 265 -9.33 -19.99 -6.68
C GLU A 265 -8.66 -20.25 -8.03
N ARG A 266 -8.16 -19.21 -8.71
CA ARG A 266 -7.53 -19.30 -10.04
C ARG A 266 -8.43 -19.98 -11.08
N ARG A 267 -9.72 -19.70 -11.01
CA ARG A 267 -10.71 -20.24 -11.95
C ARG A 267 -10.52 -19.64 -13.34
N SER A 268 -10.71 -20.44 -14.37
CA SER A 268 -10.54 -20.04 -15.77
C SER A 268 -11.86 -19.73 -16.49
N ASP A 269 -12.99 -19.97 -15.85
CA ASP A 269 -14.33 -19.81 -16.42
C ASP A 269 -15.01 -18.49 -16.01
N TYR A 270 -14.40 -17.74 -15.10
CA TYR A 270 -14.90 -16.42 -14.73
C TYR A 270 -14.84 -15.45 -15.90
N GLN A 271 -15.94 -14.75 -16.08
CA GLN A 271 -16.06 -13.58 -16.94
C GLN A 271 -16.57 -12.42 -16.10
N ASP A 272 -16.16 -11.22 -16.47
CA ASP A 272 -16.62 -10.00 -15.84
C ASP A 272 -16.82 -8.93 -16.91
N SER A 273 -17.78 -8.07 -16.66
CA SER A 273 -17.98 -6.85 -17.44
C SER A 273 -18.25 -5.69 -16.50
N SER A 274 -17.64 -5.61 -15.33
CA SER A 274 -17.98 -4.53 -14.38
C SER A 274 -17.55 -3.14 -14.87
N GLY A 275 -18.05 -2.10 -14.20
CA GLY A 275 -17.80 -0.72 -14.55
C GLY A 275 -18.26 0.27 -13.49
N MET A 276 -18.33 1.55 -13.85
CA MET A 276 -18.76 2.60 -12.94
C MET A 276 -19.67 3.62 -13.64
N THR A 277 -20.73 4.02 -12.95
CA THR A 277 -21.60 5.11 -13.37
C THR A 277 -21.09 6.42 -12.77
N LEU A 278 -20.90 7.43 -13.62
CA LEU A 278 -20.56 8.80 -13.26
C LEU A 278 -21.85 9.64 -13.33
N TYR A 279 -22.17 10.36 -12.26
CA TYR A 279 -23.25 11.35 -12.23
C TYR A 279 -22.66 12.74 -12.29
N PHE A 280 -23.14 13.56 -13.23
CA PHE A 280 -22.58 14.88 -13.49
C PHE A 280 -23.64 15.91 -13.85
N THR A 281 -23.38 17.19 -13.54
CA THR A 281 -24.31 18.30 -13.72
C THR A 281 -23.66 19.44 -14.53
N PRO A 282 -24.43 20.15 -15.38
CA PRO A 282 -23.98 21.39 -16.03
C PRO A 282 -23.93 22.57 -15.05
N ASN A 283 -24.62 22.49 -13.90
CA ASN A 283 -24.59 23.50 -12.85
C ASN A 283 -23.30 23.34 -12.04
N LEU A 284 -22.22 23.92 -12.58
CA LEU A 284 -20.90 23.87 -11.97
C LEU A 284 -20.95 24.35 -10.51
N ARG A 285 -20.42 23.54 -9.61
CA ARG A 285 -20.22 23.93 -8.21
C ARG A 285 -19.17 25.03 -8.14
N ALA A 286 -19.11 25.72 -6.99
CA ALA A 286 -18.22 26.85 -6.78
C ALA A 286 -16.74 26.52 -7.05
N ASN A 287 -16.31 25.27 -6.83
CA ASN A 287 -14.91 24.87 -6.95
C ASN A 287 -14.73 23.61 -7.80
N ASP A 288 -13.64 23.57 -8.55
CA ASP A 288 -13.13 22.33 -9.13
C ASP A 288 -12.41 21.51 -8.05
N ALA A 289 -12.65 20.20 -8.04
CA ALA A 289 -11.94 19.25 -7.19
C ALA A 289 -10.65 18.73 -7.86
N ALA A 290 -9.66 18.38 -7.06
CA ALA A 290 -8.44 17.68 -7.47
C ALA A 290 -8.04 16.64 -6.43
N ILE A 291 -7.13 15.73 -6.81
CA ILE A 291 -6.48 14.82 -5.86
C ILE A 291 -5.01 15.24 -5.73
N LEU A 292 -4.59 15.51 -4.50
CA LEU A 292 -3.19 15.69 -4.12
C LEU A 292 -2.66 14.34 -3.61
N MET A 293 -1.60 13.85 -4.25
CA MET A 293 -0.87 12.65 -3.82
C MET A 293 0.34 13.03 -2.99
N ILE A 294 0.48 12.44 -1.81
CA ILE A 294 1.63 12.62 -0.91
C ILE A 294 2.19 11.26 -0.47
N GLY A 295 3.46 11.20 -0.06
CA GLY A 295 4.06 9.95 0.43
C GLY A 295 5.47 9.67 -0.11
N GLN A 296 5.92 8.42 0.08
CA GLN A 296 7.27 7.95 -0.25
C GLN A 296 7.26 7.11 -1.53
N THR A 297 8.17 7.43 -2.45
CA THR A 297 8.32 6.75 -3.75
C THR A 297 9.58 5.89 -3.84
N TYR A 298 10.39 5.86 -2.77
CA TYR A 298 11.56 5.00 -2.64
C TYR A 298 11.51 4.20 -1.34
N LEU A 299 11.26 2.90 -1.49
CA LEU A 299 11.10 1.94 -0.41
C LEU A 299 12.09 0.79 -0.62
N HIS A 300 12.68 0.32 0.48
CA HIS A 300 13.48 -0.90 0.53
C HIS A 300 13.16 -1.65 1.82
N ILE A 301 12.09 -2.45 1.81
CA ILE A 301 11.58 -3.13 3.00
C ILE A 301 12.34 -4.46 3.15
N PRO A 302 13.20 -4.62 4.17
CA PRO A 302 13.97 -5.86 4.34
C PRO A 302 13.05 -7.04 4.67
N PRO A 303 13.43 -8.28 4.33
CA PRO A 303 12.66 -9.46 4.71
C PRO A 303 12.71 -9.71 6.23
N GLY A 304 11.70 -10.41 6.75
CA GLY A 304 11.71 -10.90 8.14
C GLY A 304 11.47 -9.84 9.22
N LYS A 305 10.99 -8.64 8.86
CA LYS A 305 10.71 -7.57 9.83
C LYS A 305 9.28 -7.65 10.33
N ASP A 306 9.10 -7.69 11.65
CA ASP A 306 7.77 -7.58 12.26
C ASP A 306 7.19 -6.16 12.13
N ARG A 307 8.08 -5.17 12.18
CA ARG A 307 7.76 -3.75 11.97
C ARG A 307 8.90 -3.08 11.21
N HIS A 308 8.57 -2.44 10.08
CA HIS A 308 9.46 -1.58 9.31
C HIS A 308 8.72 -0.28 9.01
N THR A 309 9.32 0.88 9.27
CA THR A 309 8.66 2.18 9.15
C THR A 309 9.35 3.03 8.10
N GLU A 310 8.55 3.62 7.22
CA GLU A 310 8.99 4.59 6.21
C GLU A 310 8.16 5.86 6.34
N SER A 311 8.74 6.99 5.96
CA SER A 311 8.05 8.27 6.02
C SER A 311 8.43 9.18 4.87
N ALA A 312 7.53 10.12 4.56
CA ALA A 312 7.79 11.24 3.66
C ALA A 312 7.11 12.50 4.21
N VAL A 313 7.71 13.65 3.97
CA VAL A 313 7.22 14.93 4.49
C VAL A 313 7.09 15.92 3.35
N CYS A 314 5.87 16.19 2.90
CA CYS A 314 5.61 17.39 2.10
C CYS A 314 5.86 18.61 2.99
N ASN A 315 7.08 19.15 2.93
CA ASN A 315 7.55 20.15 3.86
C ASN A 315 7.00 21.55 3.50
N ARG A 316 7.28 22.54 4.34
CA ARG A 316 6.75 23.91 4.19
C ARG A 316 7.15 24.57 2.88
N ASP A 317 8.37 24.34 2.42
CA ASP A 317 8.87 24.95 1.20
C ASP A 317 8.21 24.30 -0.02
N ASP A 318 7.95 22.99 0.04
CA ASP A 318 7.14 22.30 -0.95
C ASP A 318 5.71 22.83 -0.97
N THR A 319 5.02 22.93 0.17
CA THR A 319 3.63 23.42 0.19
C THR A 319 3.53 24.89 -0.23
N ARG A 320 4.51 25.74 0.10
CA ARG A 320 4.60 27.13 -0.42
C ARG A 320 4.77 27.18 -1.93
N THR A 321 5.52 26.22 -2.49
CA THR A 321 5.77 26.14 -3.93
C THR A 321 4.58 25.56 -4.68
N LEU A 322 3.87 24.61 -4.08
CA LEU A 322 2.78 23.86 -4.73
C LEU A 322 1.42 24.52 -4.57
N PHE A 323 1.20 25.29 -3.51
CA PHE A 323 -0.11 25.86 -3.19
C PHE A 323 -0.12 27.36 -3.45
N ALA A 324 -0.92 27.80 -4.43
CA ALA A 324 -1.12 29.23 -4.73
C ALA A 324 -2.03 29.92 -3.69
N GLY A 325 -2.70 29.15 -2.85
CA GLY A 325 -3.58 29.61 -1.79
C GLY A 325 -4.05 28.43 -0.92
N PRO A 326 -4.95 28.67 0.05
CA PRO A 326 -5.47 27.60 0.90
C PRO A 326 -6.18 26.52 0.09
N ILE A 327 -6.00 25.26 0.48
CA ILE A 327 -6.76 24.11 -0.05
C ILE A 327 -7.58 23.48 1.07
N HIS A 328 -8.69 22.87 0.70
CA HIS A 328 -9.68 22.27 1.59
C HIS A 328 -9.79 20.79 1.28
N VAL A 329 -9.37 19.93 2.20
CA VAL A 329 -9.51 18.48 2.10
C VAL A 329 -10.91 18.09 2.54
N PHE A 330 -11.64 17.38 1.70
CA PHE A 330 -12.96 16.85 2.02
C PHE A 330 -13.02 15.32 2.00
N ARG A 331 -11.98 14.67 1.47
CA ARG A 331 -11.78 13.22 1.57
C ARG A 331 -10.30 12.86 1.56
N ALA A 332 -9.92 11.79 2.23
CA ALA A 332 -8.58 11.20 2.17
C ALA A 332 -8.65 9.67 2.06
N LEU A 333 -7.64 9.08 1.44
CA LEU A 333 -7.46 7.63 1.30
C LEU A 333 -5.98 7.28 1.49
N ASN A 334 -5.70 6.31 2.35
CA ASN A 334 -4.38 5.69 2.53
C ASN A 334 -4.17 4.56 1.51
N HIS A 335 -2.92 4.32 1.09
CA HIS A 335 -2.58 3.32 0.09
C HIS A 335 -1.16 2.75 0.23
N MET A 336 -1.13 1.47 0.60
CA MET A 336 0.01 0.56 0.63
C MET A 336 -0.42 -0.82 0.09
N HIS A 337 0.51 -1.69 -0.29
CA HIS A 337 0.18 -3.07 -0.69
C HIS A 337 0.17 -4.04 0.52
N TYR A 338 0.36 -5.34 0.27
CA TYR A 338 0.12 -6.42 1.24
C TYR A 338 1.03 -6.42 2.48
N LEU A 339 2.17 -5.73 2.48
CA LEU A 339 3.01 -5.57 3.67
C LEU A 339 2.50 -4.47 4.59
N GLY A 340 1.69 -3.52 4.09
CA GLY A 340 1.16 -2.39 4.85
C GLY A 340 0.30 -2.81 6.05
N ARG A 341 0.48 -2.17 7.20
CA ARG A 341 -0.22 -2.45 8.47
C ARG A 341 -0.74 -1.22 9.19
N GLU A 342 -0.04 -0.10 9.09
CA GLU A 342 -0.49 1.18 9.63
C GLU A 342 -0.11 2.29 8.66
N GLU A 343 -1.00 3.24 8.44
CA GLU A 343 -0.68 4.48 7.72
C GLU A 343 -1.39 5.67 8.38
N PHE A 344 -0.64 6.74 8.57
CA PHE A 344 -1.16 7.98 9.12
C PHE A 344 -0.53 9.18 8.44
N VAL A 345 -1.35 10.22 8.27
CA VAL A 345 -0.97 11.50 7.70
C VAL A 345 -1.18 12.58 8.73
N GLU A 346 -0.11 13.26 9.11
CA GLU A 346 -0.10 14.35 10.08
C GLU A 346 -0.10 15.70 9.34
N LEU A 347 -0.96 16.62 9.78
CA LEU A 347 -0.89 18.03 9.40
C LEU A 347 -0.17 18.79 10.52
N LEU A 348 0.95 19.43 10.19
CA LEU A 348 1.68 20.30 11.10
C LEU A 348 1.64 21.75 10.59
N ARG A 349 1.55 22.68 11.55
CA ARG A 349 1.62 24.12 11.32
C ARG A 349 2.53 24.71 12.39
N ASP A 350 3.57 25.40 11.97
CA ASP A 350 4.56 25.99 12.87
C ASP A 350 5.15 24.98 13.88
N ASP A 351 5.57 23.82 13.38
CA ASP A 351 6.16 22.68 14.11
C ASP A 351 5.22 22.03 15.14
N LYS A 352 3.94 22.41 15.13
CA LYS A 352 2.92 21.86 16.02
C LYS A 352 1.96 21.00 15.22
N MET A 353 1.67 19.82 15.75
CA MET A 353 0.64 18.94 15.23
C MET A 353 -0.72 19.64 15.35
N VAL A 354 -1.41 19.82 14.22
CA VAL A 354 -2.76 20.38 14.14
C VAL A 354 -3.79 19.27 14.27
N THR A 355 -3.68 18.25 13.41
CA THR A 355 -4.51 17.04 13.44
C THR A 355 -3.85 15.90 12.66
N TYR A 356 -4.33 14.68 12.86
CA TYR A 356 -4.23 13.64 11.83
C TYR A 356 -5.26 13.90 10.73
N ILE A 357 -4.82 13.88 9.47
CA ILE A 357 -5.69 13.82 8.30
C ILE A 357 -6.22 12.39 8.16
N THR A 358 -5.33 11.41 8.24
CA THR A 358 -5.68 9.99 8.35
C THR A 358 -4.93 9.37 9.52
N ASN A 359 -5.56 8.41 10.20
CA ASN A 359 -4.96 7.68 11.31
C ASN A 359 -5.46 6.23 11.31
N GLU A 360 -4.86 5.41 10.45
CA GLU A 360 -5.28 4.02 10.25
C GLU A 360 -4.27 3.08 10.92
N THR A 361 -4.55 2.72 12.17
CA THR A 361 -3.68 1.84 12.97
C THR A 361 -3.86 0.35 12.65
N THR A 362 -4.76 0.01 11.73
CA THR A 362 -5.05 -1.38 11.31
C THR A 362 -5.34 -1.41 9.81
N TYR A 363 -4.40 -0.90 9.02
CA TYR A 363 -4.50 -0.83 7.57
C TYR A 363 -4.59 -2.22 6.93
N SER A 364 -5.41 -2.32 5.88
CA SER A 364 -5.53 -3.51 5.04
C SER A 364 -5.70 -3.10 3.57
N TYR A 365 -4.81 -3.60 2.71
CA TYR A 365 -4.88 -3.36 1.26
C TYR A 365 -6.23 -3.79 0.66
N ASP A 366 -6.79 -4.91 1.15
CA ASP A 366 -8.07 -5.44 0.66
C ASP A 366 -9.29 -4.67 1.18
N ARG A 367 -9.10 -3.65 2.03
CA ARG A 367 -10.17 -2.90 2.67
C ARG A 367 -9.83 -1.41 2.72
N PRO A 368 -9.68 -0.75 1.56
CA PRO A 368 -9.35 0.66 1.54
C PRO A 368 -10.47 1.46 2.19
N LYS A 369 -10.11 2.29 3.17
CA LYS A 369 -11.06 3.10 3.94
C LYS A 369 -10.95 4.57 3.54
N TYR A 370 -12.08 5.15 3.15
CA TYR A 370 -12.17 6.60 2.99
C TYR A 370 -12.33 7.29 4.34
N VAL A 371 -11.58 8.38 4.52
CA VAL A 371 -11.83 9.36 5.58
C VAL A 371 -12.54 10.54 4.94
N SER A 372 -13.80 10.75 5.30
CA SER A 372 -14.61 11.88 4.81
C SER A 372 -14.62 13.01 5.82
N PHE A 373 -14.62 14.25 5.34
CA PHE A 373 -14.63 15.44 6.19
C PHE A 373 -15.88 16.30 5.89
N PRO A 374 -17.00 16.11 6.64
CA PRO A 374 -18.19 16.93 6.48
C PRO A 374 -17.92 18.41 6.68
N GLN A 375 -17.01 18.73 7.61
CA GLN A 375 -16.35 20.03 7.71
C GLN A 375 -14.95 19.88 7.14
N THR A 376 -14.69 20.56 6.02
CA THR A 376 -13.43 20.41 5.29
C THR A 376 -12.22 20.83 6.13
N LEU A 377 -11.11 20.11 5.97
CA LEU A 377 -9.85 20.43 6.63
C LEU A 377 -9.05 21.40 5.78
N LYS A 378 -8.79 22.60 6.31
CA LYS A 378 -8.03 23.64 5.62
C LYS A 378 -6.53 23.48 5.80
N ILE A 379 -5.80 23.37 4.69
CA ILE A 379 -4.34 23.35 4.61
C ILE A 379 -3.88 24.66 3.97
N LEU A 380 -2.86 25.28 4.56
CA LEU A 380 -2.28 26.54 4.11
C LEU A 380 -0.94 26.31 3.41
N PRO A 381 -0.56 27.17 2.44
CA PRO A 381 0.83 27.25 2.00
C PRO A 381 1.75 27.49 3.20
N GLY A 382 2.76 26.63 3.38
CA GLY A 382 3.68 26.67 4.52
C GLY A 382 3.35 25.70 5.66
N ASP A 383 2.24 24.96 5.58
CA ASP A 383 2.01 23.79 6.43
C ASP A 383 2.90 22.60 6.01
N GLU A 384 3.03 21.60 6.87
CA GLU A 384 3.71 20.33 6.55
C GLU A 384 2.71 19.17 6.58
N LEU A 385 2.83 18.26 5.61
CA LEU A 385 2.07 17.03 5.55
C LEU A 385 3.03 15.85 5.66
N LYS A 386 2.97 15.12 6.77
CA LYS A 386 3.85 13.98 7.03
C LYS A 386 3.08 12.67 6.91
N THR A 387 3.44 11.87 5.92
CA THR A 387 2.94 10.50 5.74
C THR A 387 3.90 9.52 6.39
N THR A 388 3.37 8.62 7.22
CA THR A 388 4.14 7.53 7.83
C THR A 388 3.45 6.21 7.52
N CYS A 389 4.23 5.26 7.00
CA CYS A 389 3.77 3.93 6.62
C CYS A 389 4.51 2.87 7.44
N VAL A 390 3.79 1.88 7.93
CA VAL A 390 4.34 0.78 8.71
C VAL A 390 4.04 -0.54 8.00
N PHE A 391 5.09 -1.31 7.78
CA PHE A 391 5.06 -2.57 7.06
C PHE A 391 5.43 -3.75 7.96
N LYS A 392 4.91 -4.93 7.64
CA LYS A 392 5.28 -6.22 8.23
C LYS A 392 5.68 -7.21 7.13
N SER A 393 6.94 -7.61 7.11
CA SER A 393 7.57 -8.46 6.10
C SER A 393 8.02 -9.82 6.63
N THR A 394 7.47 -10.29 7.76
CA THR A 394 7.84 -11.57 8.41
C THR A 394 7.72 -12.79 7.50
N ASN A 395 6.84 -12.74 6.49
CA ASN A 395 6.60 -13.81 5.52
C ASN A 395 7.44 -13.67 4.23
N LYS A 396 8.20 -12.58 4.05
CA LYS A 396 9.02 -12.37 2.86
C LYS A 396 10.42 -12.94 3.07
N LYS A 397 10.95 -13.59 2.03
CA LYS A 397 12.33 -14.13 1.99
C LYS A 397 13.32 -13.17 1.30
N LYS A 398 12.82 -12.17 0.58
CA LYS A 398 13.60 -11.17 -0.18
C LYS A 398 13.11 -9.77 0.16
N THR A 399 13.97 -8.78 -0.03
CA THR A 399 13.62 -7.36 0.08
C THR A 399 12.49 -7.01 -0.90
N THR A 400 11.51 -6.25 -0.42
CA THR A 400 10.45 -5.68 -1.25
C THR A 400 10.77 -4.22 -1.54
N PHE A 401 10.69 -3.81 -2.80
CA PHE A 401 11.00 -2.46 -3.26
C PHE A 401 9.73 -1.68 -3.61
N SER A 402 9.85 -0.37 -3.82
CA SER A 402 8.78 0.42 -4.43
C SER A 402 8.40 -0.09 -5.80
N GLY A 403 7.10 -0.19 -6.08
CA GLY A 403 6.62 -0.59 -7.39
C GLY A 403 5.10 -0.59 -7.48
N ARG A 404 4.59 -0.84 -8.69
CA ARG A 404 3.16 -0.78 -8.99
C ARG A 404 2.45 -2.13 -8.88
N GLY A 405 3.20 -3.23 -8.84
CA GLY A 405 2.63 -4.55 -8.70
C GLY A 405 2.30 -4.88 -7.25
N THR A 406 1.33 -5.77 -7.03
CA THR A 406 0.90 -6.17 -5.67
C THR A 406 2.00 -6.84 -4.83
N ASN A 407 3.07 -7.34 -5.48
CA ASN A 407 4.22 -7.93 -4.82
C ASN A 407 5.34 -6.91 -4.49
N ASP A 408 5.26 -5.72 -5.08
CA ASP A 408 6.04 -4.55 -4.69
C ASP A 408 5.32 -3.81 -3.55
N GLU A 409 5.81 -2.64 -3.14
CA GLU A 409 5.14 -1.81 -2.15
C GLU A 409 4.95 -0.34 -2.53
N MET A 410 4.00 0.29 -1.85
CA MET A 410 3.71 1.72 -1.91
C MET A 410 3.54 2.31 -0.52
N CYS A 411 3.70 3.62 -0.42
CA CYS A 411 3.44 4.42 0.77
C CYS A 411 2.89 5.76 0.32
N LEU A 412 1.59 5.82 0.02
CA LEU A 412 0.94 6.97 -0.59
C LEU A 412 -0.39 7.27 0.09
N ALA A 413 -0.66 8.55 0.30
CA ALA A 413 -1.99 9.04 0.66
C ALA A 413 -2.53 9.96 -0.44
N PHE A 414 -3.83 9.82 -0.72
CA PHE A 414 -4.56 10.59 -1.72
C PHE A 414 -5.57 11.51 -1.02
N LEU A 415 -5.32 12.81 -1.07
CA LEU A 415 -6.18 13.84 -0.49
C LEU A 415 -7.05 14.45 -1.59
N THR A 416 -8.37 14.33 -1.47
CA THR A 416 -9.30 15.01 -2.38
C THR A 416 -9.56 16.43 -1.87
N VAL A 417 -9.22 17.42 -2.68
CA VAL A 417 -9.12 18.82 -2.29
C VAL A 417 -9.85 19.77 -3.24
N PHE A 418 -10.17 20.97 -2.76
CA PHE A 418 -10.57 22.13 -3.58
C PHE A 418 -10.02 23.44 -2.99
N PRO A 419 -9.97 24.55 -3.75
CA PRO A 419 -10.15 24.61 -5.20
C PRO A 419 -8.92 24.05 -5.92
N ALA A 420 -9.14 23.31 -7.01
CA ALA A 420 -8.07 22.76 -7.84
C ALA A 420 -7.13 23.84 -8.40
N THR A 421 -7.62 25.07 -8.59
CA THR A 421 -6.83 26.22 -9.04
C THR A 421 -5.73 26.63 -8.07
N ASN A 422 -5.87 26.30 -6.77
CA ASN A 422 -4.82 26.55 -5.78
C ASN A 422 -3.74 25.46 -5.78
N LEU A 423 -3.91 24.36 -6.52
CA LEU A 423 -2.97 23.24 -6.57
C LEU A 423 -2.15 23.28 -7.86
N LEU A 424 -0.96 23.91 -7.81
CA LEU A 424 -0.08 24.11 -8.97
C LEU A 424 0.56 22.80 -9.47
N SER A 425 0.64 21.79 -8.61
CA SER A 425 1.01 20.42 -8.96
C SER A 425 0.31 19.42 -8.05
N ARG A 426 -0.08 18.27 -8.62
CA ARG A 426 -0.92 17.25 -7.97
C ARG A 426 -0.13 16.22 -7.15
N GLY A 427 1.19 16.39 -7.04
CA GLY A 427 2.05 15.50 -6.28
C GLY A 427 2.99 16.27 -5.36
N CYS A 428 3.08 15.81 -4.11
CA CYS A 428 4.08 16.22 -3.14
C CYS A 428 4.67 14.97 -2.45
N THR A 429 5.50 14.25 -3.20
CA THR A 429 6.10 12.98 -2.77
C THR A 429 7.62 13.13 -2.62
N HIS A 430 8.23 12.18 -1.93
CA HIS A 430 9.68 12.12 -1.73
C HIS A 430 10.29 10.86 -2.32
N TRP A 431 11.57 10.92 -2.68
CA TRP A 431 12.44 9.79 -2.95
C TRP A 431 13.51 9.76 -1.86
N GLY A 432 13.36 8.87 -0.87
CA GLY A 432 14.15 8.94 0.37
C GLY A 432 13.95 10.31 1.03
N SER A 433 15.04 11.05 1.26
CA SER A 433 15.02 12.42 1.77
C SER A 433 14.83 13.51 0.70
N LEU A 434 14.67 13.16 -0.58
CA LEU A 434 14.64 14.12 -1.69
C LEU A 434 13.20 14.47 -2.08
N SER A 435 12.84 15.75 -2.04
CA SER A 435 11.54 16.27 -2.47
C SER A 435 11.45 16.27 -4.00
N TRP A 436 10.42 15.62 -4.56
CA TRP A 436 10.16 15.71 -6.01
C TRP A 436 9.84 17.12 -6.46
N THR A 437 9.24 17.94 -5.61
CA THR A 437 8.96 19.36 -5.90
C THR A 437 10.26 20.11 -6.12
N LYS A 438 11.19 20.00 -5.16
CA LYS A 438 12.52 20.63 -5.26
C LYS A 438 13.28 20.14 -6.49
N MET A 439 13.28 18.83 -6.69
CA MET A 439 13.96 18.16 -7.79
C MET A 439 13.45 18.56 -9.19
N THR A 440 12.21 19.01 -9.32
CA THR A 440 11.61 19.38 -10.61
C THR A 440 11.53 20.88 -10.84
N LYS A 441 11.58 21.69 -9.78
CA LYS A 441 11.44 23.15 -9.84
C LYS A 441 12.75 23.91 -9.73
N GLU A 442 13.77 23.33 -9.09
CA GLU A 442 15.08 23.97 -8.95
C GLU A 442 16.06 23.46 -10.01
N SER A 443 16.96 24.35 -10.46
CA SER A 443 18.02 24.00 -11.41
C SER A 443 19.16 23.20 -10.76
N ASN A 444 19.42 23.40 -9.46
CA ASN A 444 20.50 22.76 -8.71
C ASN A 444 20.02 22.20 -7.35
N PRO A 445 19.03 21.29 -7.35
CA PRO A 445 18.43 20.77 -6.13
C PRO A 445 19.49 20.06 -5.28
N TYR A 446 19.53 20.41 -4.00
CA TYR A 446 20.50 19.84 -3.03
C TYR A 446 21.97 20.02 -3.46
N GLY A 447 22.27 21.05 -4.26
CA GLY A 447 23.62 21.32 -4.77
C GLY A 447 24.08 20.36 -5.87
N CYS A 448 23.13 19.68 -6.52
CA CYS A 448 23.41 18.80 -7.66
C CYS A 448 22.71 19.25 -8.96
N ASP A 449 23.48 19.45 -10.04
CA ASP A 449 22.92 19.62 -11.38
C ASP A 449 22.44 18.28 -11.94
N MET A 450 21.15 18.02 -11.74
CA MET A 450 20.51 16.78 -12.14
C MET A 450 20.46 16.50 -13.63
N THR A 451 20.64 17.53 -14.46
CA THR A 451 20.54 17.42 -15.92
C THR A 451 21.90 17.09 -16.50
N ASN A 452 22.94 17.79 -16.04
CA ASN A 452 24.26 17.69 -16.64
C ASN A 452 25.23 16.77 -15.90
N PHE A 453 24.94 16.34 -14.67
CA PHE A 453 25.88 15.56 -13.88
C PHE A 453 26.33 14.25 -14.56
N LEU A 454 25.43 13.57 -15.28
CA LEU A 454 25.75 12.37 -16.05
C LEU A 454 26.09 12.63 -17.53
N ASN A 455 26.09 13.90 -17.96
CA ASN A 455 26.60 14.28 -19.27
C ASN A 455 28.12 14.45 -19.19
N PHE A 456 28.88 13.41 -19.54
CA PHE A 456 30.35 13.41 -19.41
C PHE A 456 31.07 14.29 -20.43
N SER A 457 30.35 14.89 -21.37
CA SER A 457 30.87 15.95 -22.24
C SER A 457 30.85 17.32 -21.57
N ASN A 458 30.10 17.48 -20.46
CA ASN A 458 30.02 18.73 -19.73
C ASN A 458 31.40 19.04 -19.07
N PRO A 459 31.96 20.24 -19.25
CA PRO A 459 33.23 20.64 -18.64
C PRO A 459 33.31 20.41 -17.12
N ASP A 460 32.20 20.61 -16.42
CA ASP A 460 32.11 20.54 -14.96
C ASP A 460 32.26 19.11 -14.43
N THR A 461 31.82 18.11 -15.22
CA THR A 461 31.90 16.69 -14.85
C THR A 461 33.10 15.99 -15.49
N LYS A 462 33.60 16.52 -16.61
CA LYS A 462 34.69 15.94 -17.41
C LYS A 462 35.96 15.70 -16.59
N ALA A 463 36.35 16.65 -15.75
CA ALA A 463 37.56 16.52 -14.92
C ALA A 463 37.43 15.38 -13.89
N MET A 464 36.27 15.29 -13.23
CA MET A 464 35.96 14.22 -12.28
C MET A 464 35.94 12.86 -12.98
N VAL A 465 35.25 12.76 -14.12
CA VAL A 465 35.14 11.51 -14.89
C VAL A 465 36.51 11.06 -15.39
N LYS A 466 37.34 11.99 -15.87
CA LYS A 466 38.73 11.70 -16.27
C LYS A 466 39.55 11.19 -15.08
N LYS A 467 39.47 11.86 -13.92
CA LYS A 467 40.18 11.45 -12.69
C LYS A 467 39.81 10.02 -12.28
N VAL A 468 38.54 9.62 -12.39
CA VAL A 468 38.10 8.24 -12.15
C VAL A 468 38.67 7.29 -13.20
N ARG A 469 38.52 7.60 -14.50
CA ARG A 469 39.02 6.76 -15.60
C ARG A 469 40.53 6.53 -15.57
N ASP A 470 41.31 7.52 -15.11
CA ASP A 470 42.77 7.44 -15.04
C ASP A 470 43.26 6.54 -13.89
N ASN A 471 42.49 6.42 -12.80
CA ASN A 471 42.93 5.76 -11.56
C ASN A 471 42.16 4.47 -11.24
N CYS A 472 40.97 4.30 -11.81
CA CYS A 472 40.09 3.19 -11.52
C CYS A 472 39.90 2.30 -12.74
N LYS A 473 39.68 1.00 -12.49
CA LYS A 473 39.31 0.03 -13.53
C LYS A 473 37.91 -0.53 -13.21
N PRO A 474 37.02 -0.62 -14.21
CA PRO A 474 35.69 -1.18 -14.01
C PRO A 474 35.80 -2.67 -13.63
N PHE A 475 34.98 -3.12 -12.69
CA PHE A 475 34.92 -4.52 -12.24
C PHE A 475 36.28 -5.11 -11.80
N SER A 476 37.22 -4.28 -11.34
CA SER A 476 38.55 -4.68 -10.87
C SER A 476 38.70 -4.44 -9.36
N ILE A 477 39.81 -4.91 -8.78
CA ILE A 477 40.15 -4.61 -7.38
C ILE A 477 40.30 -3.10 -7.18
N CYS A 478 39.89 -2.58 -6.02
CA CYS A 478 40.08 -1.17 -5.72
C CYS A 478 41.52 -0.93 -5.24
N LEU A 479 42.36 -0.41 -6.14
CA LEU A 479 43.71 0.05 -5.79
C LEU A 479 43.65 1.32 -4.92
N LYS A 480 44.72 1.60 -4.18
CA LYS A 480 44.76 2.71 -3.21
C LYS A 480 44.47 4.06 -3.88
N GLU A 481 45.06 4.30 -5.04
CA GLU A 481 44.84 5.48 -5.87
C GLU A 481 43.38 5.62 -6.33
N CYS A 482 42.74 4.51 -6.72
CA CYS A 482 41.32 4.51 -7.07
C CYS A 482 40.45 4.81 -5.84
N MET A 483 40.74 4.17 -4.70
CA MET A 483 40.00 4.36 -3.45
C MET A 483 40.02 5.82 -3.01
N ASP A 484 41.19 6.46 -3.05
CA ASP A 484 41.36 7.85 -2.62
C ASP A 484 40.60 8.80 -3.57
N VAL A 485 40.62 8.54 -4.88
CA VAL A 485 39.78 9.24 -5.86
C VAL A 485 38.29 9.04 -5.56
N VAL A 486 37.84 7.81 -5.33
CA VAL A 486 36.42 7.50 -5.07
C VAL A 486 35.93 8.17 -3.78
N LYS A 487 36.73 8.19 -2.72
CA LYS A 487 36.39 8.92 -1.49
C LYS A 487 36.26 10.42 -1.72
N ASP A 488 37.14 10.98 -2.56
CA ASP A 488 37.13 12.39 -2.87
C ASP A 488 35.88 12.80 -3.66
N ILE A 489 35.59 12.09 -4.77
CA ILE A 489 34.42 12.40 -5.61
C ILE A 489 33.09 12.13 -4.88
N ARG A 490 33.04 11.20 -3.92
CA ARG A 490 31.82 10.92 -3.13
C ARG A 490 31.44 12.06 -2.17
N LYS A 491 32.31 13.06 -1.98
CA LYS A 491 31.95 14.31 -1.31
C LYS A 491 31.11 15.22 -2.19
N HIS A 492 31.12 15.01 -3.51
CA HIS A 492 30.29 15.76 -4.44
C HIS A 492 28.80 15.54 -4.12
N PRO A 493 27.97 16.60 -4.06
CA PRO A 493 26.56 16.47 -3.69
C PRO A 493 25.80 15.42 -4.50
N CYS A 494 26.02 15.37 -5.82
CA CYS A 494 25.40 14.37 -6.72
C CYS A 494 25.79 12.90 -6.47
N LEU A 495 26.91 12.62 -5.78
CA LEU A 495 27.39 11.27 -5.48
C LEU A 495 27.22 10.88 -4.01
N SER A 496 26.74 11.81 -3.19
CA SER A 496 26.60 11.66 -1.74
C SER A 496 25.14 11.43 -1.33
N GLY A 497 24.92 10.82 -0.16
CA GLY A 497 23.59 10.64 0.42
C GLY A 497 22.57 9.99 -0.52
N ASP A 498 21.32 10.43 -0.43
CA ASP A 498 20.23 9.93 -1.27
C ASP A 498 20.36 10.42 -2.73
N MET A 499 20.97 11.58 -2.97
CA MET A 499 21.28 12.04 -4.33
C MET A 499 22.17 11.07 -5.09
N GLY A 500 23.23 10.56 -4.43
CA GLY A 500 24.11 9.53 -4.99
C GLY A 500 23.40 8.20 -5.21
N LYS A 501 22.53 7.78 -4.28
CA LYS A 501 21.72 6.56 -4.47
C LYS A 501 20.78 6.71 -5.66
N MET A 502 20.16 7.87 -5.85
CA MET A 502 19.26 8.14 -6.96
C MET A 502 20.00 8.11 -8.31
N HIS A 503 21.20 8.68 -8.40
CA HIS A 503 22.00 8.59 -9.62
C HIS A 503 22.41 7.16 -9.94
N ARG A 504 22.78 6.36 -8.92
CA ARG A 504 23.05 4.93 -9.11
C ARG A 504 21.79 4.18 -9.58
N PHE A 505 20.64 4.47 -8.98
CA PHE A 505 19.36 3.92 -9.39
C PHE A 505 19.04 4.29 -10.85
N LYS A 506 19.22 5.54 -11.27
CA LYS A 506 19.03 5.95 -12.68
C LYS A 506 20.00 5.24 -13.61
N ALA A 507 21.26 5.13 -13.20
CA ALA A 507 22.29 4.48 -14.01
C ALA A 507 22.02 2.99 -14.23
N SER A 508 21.40 2.27 -13.29
CA SER A 508 21.07 0.84 -13.48
C SER A 508 20.03 0.58 -14.58
N TYR A 509 19.34 1.61 -15.05
CA TYR A 509 18.42 1.54 -16.20
C TYR A 509 18.96 2.27 -17.44
N SER A 510 20.22 2.71 -17.42
CA SER A 510 20.82 3.43 -18.53
C SER A 510 21.43 2.45 -19.54
N ASP A 511 21.16 2.66 -20.82
CA ASP A 511 21.83 1.95 -21.92
C ASP A 511 23.18 2.61 -22.30
N ASP A 512 23.52 3.73 -21.67
CA ASP A 512 24.78 4.43 -21.93
C ASP A 512 25.94 3.68 -21.25
N LYS A 513 26.76 3.05 -22.09
CA LYS A 513 27.95 2.31 -21.67
C LYS A 513 28.91 3.16 -20.83
N ASP A 514 29.07 4.43 -21.16
CA ASP A 514 29.98 5.30 -20.43
C ASP A 514 29.48 5.53 -19.00
N ILE A 515 28.18 5.78 -18.83
CA ILE A 515 27.54 5.94 -17.50
C ILE A 515 27.71 4.66 -16.68
N LEU A 516 27.44 3.50 -17.27
CA LEU A 516 27.60 2.20 -16.61
C LEU A 516 29.06 1.94 -16.19
N LEU A 517 30.02 2.22 -17.08
CA LEU A 517 31.44 2.07 -16.79
C LEU A 517 31.87 3.01 -15.65
N PHE A 518 31.47 4.29 -15.71
CA PHE A 518 31.76 5.25 -14.64
C PHE A 518 31.20 4.78 -13.30
N MET A 519 29.94 4.34 -13.25
CA MET A 519 29.31 3.85 -12.03
C MET A 519 29.97 2.56 -11.51
N SER A 520 30.39 1.65 -12.39
CA SER A 520 31.11 0.43 -12.00
C SER A 520 32.50 0.73 -11.42
N MET A 521 33.21 1.73 -11.93
CA MET A 521 34.52 2.16 -11.42
C MET A 521 34.43 2.79 -10.04
N ILE A 522 33.36 3.53 -9.74
CA ILE A 522 33.20 4.11 -8.40
C ILE A 522 32.65 3.08 -7.40
N GLN A 523 31.95 2.04 -7.85
CA GLN A 523 31.42 0.96 -7.01
C GLN A 523 32.48 -0.10 -6.67
N SER A 524 33.51 -0.27 -7.49
CA SER A 524 34.56 -1.26 -7.22
C SER A 524 35.28 -1.06 -5.89
N CYS A 525 35.22 0.15 -5.32
CA CYS A 525 35.81 0.51 -4.03
C CYS A 525 34.87 0.43 -2.83
N ASP A 526 33.62 -0.02 -3.00
CA ASP A 526 32.66 -0.05 -1.90
C ASP A 526 33.13 -0.92 -0.73
N LEU A 527 33.68 -2.09 -1.02
CA LEU A 527 34.11 -3.06 0.00
C LEU A 527 35.32 -2.55 0.79
N GLU A 528 36.35 -2.06 0.11
CA GLU A 528 37.59 -1.58 0.71
C GLU A 528 37.36 -0.31 1.54
N ILE A 529 36.48 0.59 1.07
CA ILE A 529 36.09 1.78 1.84
C ILE A 529 35.30 1.38 3.10
N MET A 530 34.43 0.36 3.01
CA MET A 530 33.69 -0.15 4.16
C MET A 530 34.60 -0.84 5.18
N ASP A 531 35.60 -1.60 4.73
CA ASP A 531 36.58 -2.26 5.57
C ASP A 531 37.45 -1.25 6.33
N GLU A 532 38.05 -0.27 5.64
CA GLU A 532 38.83 0.79 6.29
C GLU A 532 37.99 1.55 7.34
N ARG A 533 36.70 1.80 7.06
CA ARG A 533 35.80 2.46 8.02
C ARG A 533 35.52 1.57 9.23
N SER A 534 35.32 0.28 9.03
CA SER A 534 35.07 -0.69 10.10
C SER A 534 36.30 -0.83 11.00
N GLN A 535 37.49 -0.91 10.42
CA GLN A 535 38.76 -0.94 11.16
C GLN A 535 39.01 0.33 11.97
N LYS A 536 38.63 1.50 11.43
CA LYS A 536 38.73 2.78 12.16
C LYS A 536 37.75 2.86 13.33
N LEU A 537 36.57 2.24 13.22
CA LEU A 537 35.60 2.17 14.32
C LEU A 537 36.07 1.22 15.41
N THR A 538 36.68 0.08 15.06
CA THR A 538 37.23 -0.86 16.04
C THR A 538 38.47 -0.32 16.74
N SER A 539 39.36 0.41 16.04
CA SER A 539 40.53 1.04 16.66
C SER A 539 40.18 2.22 17.57
N ASN A 540 39.16 3.01 17.23
CA ASN A 540 38.65 4.06 18.10
C ASN A 540 37.91 3.52 19.34
N ASN A 541 37.36 2.31 19.29
CA ASN A 541 36.77 1.66 20.47
C ASN A 541 37.83 0.96 21.35
N GLN A 542 39.05 0.77 20.86
CA GLN A 542 40.18 0.26 21.65
C GLN A 542 40.93 1.36 22.41
N SER A 543 40.62 2.64 22.17
CA SER A 543 41.22 3.78 22.89
C SER A 543 40.38 4.32 24.06
N SER A 544 39.23 3.72 24.37
CA SER A 544 38.51 3.95 25.64
C SER A 544 38.77 2.82 26.63
N ASP A 545 39.57 3.12 27.65
CA ASP A 545 39.88 2.24 28.78
C ASP A 545 38.62 1.70 29.46
N SER A 546 38.38 0.39 29.32
CA SER A 546 37.51 -0.43 30.17
C SER A 546 37.89 -1.90 29.97
N PRO A 547 37.94 -2.73 31.04
CA PRO A 547 38.65 -3.99 31.02
C PRO A 547 37.97 -5.03 30.12
N SER A 548 38.81 -5.69 29.33
CA SER A 548 38.52 -6.76 28.39
C SER A 548 37.53 -7.82 28.91
N PRO A 549 36.45 -8.13 28.18
CA PRO A 549 35.87 -9.46 28.24
C PRO A 549 36.76 -10.41 27.43
N LYS A 550 37.05 -11.57 28.04
CA LYS A 550 37.90 -12.63 27.51
C LYS A 550 37.59 -12.97 26.05
N THR A 551 38.65 -13.02 25.27
CA THR A 551 38.71 -13.50 23.88
C THR A 551 38.10 -14.90 23.76
N GLY A 552 36.90 -14.98 23.20
CA GLY A 552 36.43 -16.20 22.55
C GLY A 552 37.09 -16.28 21.18
N HIS A 553 38.19 -17.03 21.08
CA HIS A 553 38.78 -17.39 19.80
C HIS A 553 37.74 -18.10 18.93
N PHE A 554 37.42 -17.50 17.79
CA PHE A 554 36.76 -18.15 16.66
C PHE A 554 37.73 -19.19 16.07
N GLU A 555 37.82 -20.37 16.68
CA GLU A 555 38.33 -21.55 16.00
C GLU A 555 37.19 -22.19 15.20
N ILE A 556 36.98 -21.71 13.96
CA ILE A 556 36.16 -22.41 12.95
C ILE A 556 37.02 -22.66 11.70
N LEU A 557 38.25 -23.12 11.90
CA LEU A 557 39.12 -23.59 10.81
C LEU A 557 39.86 -24.90 11.13
N SER A 558 39.71 -25.44 12.33
CA SER A 558 40.36 -26.68 12.78
C SER A 558 39.47 -27.93 12.68
N LEU A 559 38.13 -27.80 12.51
CA LEU A 559 37.22 -28.98 12.43
C LEU A 559 37.02 -29.56 11.02
N TYR A 560 37.40 -28.85 9.95
CA TYR A 560 37.28 -29.35 8.56
C TYR A 560 38.52 -30.12 8.07
N LEU A 561 39.68 -29.92 8.73
CA LEU A 561 40.93 -30.62 8.40
C LEU A 561 41.07 -31.97 9.12
N LEU A 562 40.33 -32.20 10.21
CA LEU A 562 40.33 -33.48 10.93
C LEU A 562 39.33 -34.52 10.37
N THR A 563 38.26 -34.09 9.70
CA THR A 563 37.28 -35.00 9.08
C THR A 563 37.67 -35.45 7.67
N THR A 564 38.59 -34.74 7.01
CA THR A 564 39.12 -35.11 5.69
C THR A 564 40.34 -36.05 5.77
N PHE A 565 41.10 -36.01 6.87
CA PHE A 565 42.21 -36.95 7.09
C PHE A 565 41.78 -38.33 7.62
N MET A 566 40.61 -38.45 8.26
CA MET A 566 40.13 -39.74 8.79
C MET A 566 39.45 -40.63 7.73
N SER A 567 39.08 -40.10 6.57
CA SER A 567 38.51 -40.88 5.46
C SER A 567 39.55 -41.42 4.45
N ILE A 568 40.83 -41.06 4.59
CA ILE A 568 41.90 -41.51 3.67
C ILE A 568 42.78 -42.62 4.30
N CYS A 569 42.65 -42.91 5.60
CA CYS A 569 43.43 -43.96 6.28
C CYS A 569 42.66 -45.28 6.55
N LEU A 570 41.45 -45.48 6.01
CA LEU A 570 40.68 -46.73 6.16
C LEU A 570 40.47 -47.50 4.84
N GLN A 571 41.33 -47.29 3.83
CA GLN A 571 41.33 -48.08 2.59
C GLN A 571 42.65 -48.78 2.24
N PHE A 572 43.61 -48.87 3.18
CA PHE A 572 44.73 -49.79 3.10
C PHE A 572 45.10 -50.32 4.50
N HIS A 573 44.28 -51.19 5.08
CA HIS A 573 44.60 -52.59 5.34
C HIS A 573 43.45 -53.33 6.02
#